data_AF-A0A212JSX3-F1
#
_entry.id   AF-A0A212JSX3-F1
#
_cell.length_a   1.000
_cell.length_b   1.000
_cell.length_c   1.000
_cell.angle_alpha   90.00
_cell.angle_beta   90.00
_cell.angle_gamma   90.00
#
_symmetry.space_group_name_H-M   'P 1'
#
loop_
_entity.id
_entity.type
_entity.pdbx_description
1 polymer ?
#
loop_
_entity_poly.entity_id
_entity_poly.type
_entity_poly.pdbx_seq_one_letter_code
_entity_poly.pdbx_strand_id
1 'polypeptide(L)'
;MKNINIISILLLIFSVFTGCEYDKNDIYIVDIQKPVEKRITFNLADLPSGTTIYIYQKTNLMYDLNLPEGDILKRKLTLGGRELLSTDGYIVLDPKDYNSRTVEKLTLDVEVNSGSESIAGKLGLENYIGTFEYEIVFIPDAVLGLQNIAHHKNKDDYFELTWSKPQLEQYTVEKYRITYYHDRTEYIEEILNPDQTVFVDTRAVFGYLHYRIETFFKESYRQPWVDNYTTSIEFPKYSVKFEYTGINSGRISWPKNEYKSKYAFARGYYGDIIYEGTNNYFEIEDLADFSTKHGVGIFPISYAGEWVELYVLPMSANTVNRNMPIHYDELHSQSLITRSSDYENYIAFIDTTKDILFIKNQDELWSYNSNTLEAIDNRYLPNTMTTNWNVHGFCSEKSSTIFIPNYDCIDLISYDLKNHEKIQFESTEALNYQYAYLGTNDIVFIYSKESPKLYAYDLNSRKLISSLSLDNMWGNVVVSRDGKYVCLYNDIRALVYKFSDNVFSLLYTEEFPSYGLGSYDSKSICFNEKISNQLIVTYSPGTYSNEMYTVDIENNSKSEKKRYSYRCSDPYTGNIVATYGATCTVFDTTLTKERLSLKNSETDYLINNLFLKSGWGNQKNLYYLDITNYFKK
;
A
#
# COMPACT_ATOMS: atom_id res chain seq x y z
N MET A 1 -34.90 -27.86 -33.70
CA MET A 1 -33.78 -27.06 -34.24
C MET A 1 -33.57 -25.89 -33.29
N LYS A 2 -32.40 -25.56 -32.76
CA LYS A 2 -31.05 -26.12 -32.87
C LYS A 2 -30.35 -25.78 -31.55
N ASN A 3 -29.50 -26.69 -31.10
CA ASN A 3 -28.57 -26.58 -29.99
C ASN A 3 -27.79 -25.25 -30.01
N ILE A 4 -28.16 -24.29 -29.17
CA ILE A 4 -27.37 -23.05 -28.95
C ILE A 4 -26.95 -22.89 -27.46
N ASN A 5 -27.28 -23.84 -26.59
CA ASN A 5 -27.27 -23.60 -25.14
C ASN A 5 -26.12 -24.19 -24.31
N ILE A 6 -25.03 -24.68 -24.92
CA ILE A 6 -23.92 -25.23 -24.11
C ILE A 6 -22.57 -24.72 -24.58
N ILE A 7 -22.37 -24.56 -25.89
CA ILE A 7 -21.08 -24.11 -26.45
C ILE A 7 -20.81 -22.62 -26.12
N SER A 8 -21.83 -21.76 -26.20
CA SER A 8 -21.65 -20.32 -25.92
C SER A 8 -21.43 -20.02 -24.44
N ILE A 9 -21.96 -20.85 -23.54
CA ILE A 9 -21.73 -20.75 -22.09
C ILE A 9 -20.35 -21.34 -21.73
N LEU A 10 -19.92 -22.42 -22.39
CA LEU A 10 -18.56 -22.95 -22.24
C LEU A 10 -17.48 -21.99 -22.76
N LEU A 11 -17.74 -21.27 -23.87
CA LEU A 11 -16.83 -20.25 -24.39
C LEU A 11 -16.75 -19.02 -23.48
N LEU A 12 -17.85 -18.65 -22.82
CA LEU A 12 -17.84 -17.55 -21.85
C LEU A 12 -17.05 -17.94 -20.57
N ILE A 13 -17.15 -19.19 -20.11
CA ILE A 13 -16.38 -19.69 -18.96
C ILE A 13 -14.88 -19.76 -19.30
N PHE A 14 -14.51 -20.12 -20.53
CA PHE A 14 -13.10 -20.10 -20.98
C PHE A 14 -12.50 -18.69 -21.07
N SER A 15 -13.31 -17.64 -21.30
CA SER A 15 -12.84 -16.25 -21.32
C SER A 15 -12.67 -15.60 -19.95
N VAL A 16 -13.17 -16.21 -18.87
CA VAL A 16 -12.99 -15.70 -17.49
C VAL A 16 -11.76 -16.32 -16.81
N PHE A 17 -11.12 -17.33 -17.42
CA PHE A 17 -9.84 -17.89 -16.97
C PHE A 17 -8.61 -17.29 -17.66
N THR A 18 -8.78 -16.26 -18.50
CA THR A 18 -7.65 -15.45 -19.01
C THR A 18 -7.55 -14.11 -18.28
N GLY A 19 -7.91 -14.09 -16.99
CA GLY A 19 -7.28 -13.12 -16.10
C GLY A 19 -5.78 -13.39 -16.16
N CYS A 20 -4.97 -12.34 -16.24
CA CYS A 20 -3.53 -12.43 -16.07
C CYS A 20 -3.25 -13.09 -14.71
N GLU A 21 -3.18 -14.43 -14.69
CA GLU A 21 -2.26 -15.11 -13.80
C GLU A 21 -0.93 -14.43 -14.09
N TYR A 22 -0.38 -13.80 -13.05
CA TYR A 22 1.02 -13.43 -13.04
C TYR A 22 1.76 -14.58 -13.68
N ASP A 23 2.49 -14.27 -14.76
CA ASP A 23 3.41 -15.20 -15.37
C ASP A 23 4.27 -15.71 -14.21
N LYS A 24 3.95 -16.91 -13.70
CA LYS A 24 4.83 -17.71 -12.87
C LYS A 24 5.92 -18.14 -13.83
N ASN A 25 6.70 -17.14 -14.24
CA ASN A 25 7.92 -17.35 -14.94
C ASN A 25 8.75 -18.13 -13.95
N ASP A 26 8.85 -19.44 -14.21
CA ASP A 26 9.81 -20.39 -13.62
C ASP A 26 11.26 -19.86 -13.68
N ILE A 27 11.47 -18.71 -14.34
CA ILE A 27 12.70 -17.91 -14.37
C ILE A 27 13.05 -17.28 -13.01
N TYR A 28 12.10 -17.13 -12.06
CA TYR A 28 12.35 -16.55 -10.73
C TYR A 28 12.25 -17.52 -9.55
N ILE A 29 11.78 -18.76 -9.79
CA ILE A 29 11.86 -19.86 -8.84
C ILE A 29 12.71 -20.93 -9.51
N VAL A 30 14.02 -20.77 -9.42
CA VAL A 30 14.90 -21.91 -9.63
C VAL A 30 14.73 -22.77 -8.39
N ASP A 31 13.90 -23.81 -8.48
CA ASP A 31 13.98 -24.94 -7.57
C ASP A 31 15.42 -25.45 -7.67
N ILE A 32 16.25 -25.05 -6.70
CA ILE A 32 17.63 -25.50 -6.62
C ILE A 32 17.52 -27.01 -6.47
N GLN A 33 17.92 -27.72 -7.53
CA GLN A 33 18.01 -29.17 -7.46
C GLN A 33 18.76 -29.53 -6.19
N LYS A 34 18.12 -30.32 -5.34
CA LYS A 34 18.71 -30.88 -4.13
C LYS A 34 20.11 -31.38 -4.53
N PRO A 35 21.19 -30.89 -3.90
CA PRO A 35 22.53 -31.23 -4.35
C PRO A 35 22.65 -32.75 -4.41
N VAL A 36 23.14 -33.27 -5.55
CA VAL A 36 23.43 -34.70 -5.70
C VAL A 36 24.22 -35.13 -4.46
N GLU A 37 23.79 -36.18 -3.75
CA GLU A 37 24.49 -36.68 -2.55
C GLU A 37 25.97 -36.85 -2.87
N LYS A 38 26.79 -35.90 -2.39
CA LYS A 38 28.22 -35.88 -2.67
C LYS A 38 28.91 -36.85 -1.72
N ARG A 39 29.55 -37.87 -2.30
CA ARG A 39 30.31 -38.87 -1.56
C ARG A 39 31.67 -38.30 -1.18
N ILE A 40 32.15 -38.61 0.01
CA ILE A 40 33.56 -38.38 0.37
C ILE A 40 34.37 -39.50 -0.30
N THR A 41 35.47 -39.16 -0.96
CA THR A 41 36.41 -40.15 -1.51
C THR A 41 37.73 -40.01 -0.76
N PHE A 42 38.23 -41.10 -0.18
CA PHE A 42 39.45 -41.10 0.63
C PHE A 42 40.34 -42.30 0.27
N ASN A 43 41.67 -42.14 0.17
CA ASN A 43 42.58 -43.26 -0.12
C ASN A 43 43.37 -43.69 1.13
N LEU A 44 43.25 -44.97 1.53
CA LEU A 44 43.97 -45.52 2.68
C LEU A 44 45.49 -45.34 2.63
N ALA A 45 46.07 -45.29 1.43
CA ALA A 45 47.50 -45.09 1.24
C ALA A 45 48.00 -43.72 1.73
N ASP A 46 47.10 -42.74 1.86
CA ASP A 46 47.43 -41.40 2.35
C ASP A 46 47.43 -41.32 3.89
N LEU A 47 47.06 -42.39 4.60
CA LEU A 47 47.08 -42.46 6.07
C LEU A 47 48.09 -43.49 6.60
N PRO A 48 48.78 -43.17 7.70
CA PRO A 48 49.52 -44.17 8.46
C PRO A 48 48.60 -45.31 8.93
N SER A 49 49.11 -46.54 8.93
CA SER A 49 48.45 -47.66 9.60
C SER A 49 48.27 -47.37 11.08
N GLY A 50 47.12 -47.72 11.65
CA GLY A 50 46.70 -47.43 13.02
C GLY A 50 45.89 -46.14 13.16
N THR A 51 45.64 -45.41 12.07
CA THR A 51 44.81 -44.19 12.10
C THR A 51 43.35 -44.54 12.32
N THR A 52 42.69 -43.86 13.27
CA THR A 52 41.23 -43.86 13.39
C THR A 52 40.63 -43.03 12.24
N ILE A 53 39.56 -43.48 11.61
CA ILE A 53 38.87 -42.83 10.49
C ILE A 53 37.41 -42.65 10.88
N TYR A 54 36.91 -41.42 10.81
CA TYR A 54 35.54 -41.10 11.19
C TYR A 54 34.64 -40.98 9.97
N ILE A 55 33.54 -41.72 9.95
CA ILE A 55 32.57 -41.78 8.86
C ILE A 55 31.29 -41.07 9.29
N TYR A 56 31.07 -39.87 8.75
CA TYR A 56 29.93 -38.99 9.07
C TYR A 56 28.84 -38.99 7.98
N GLN A 57 29.18 -39.40 6.76
CA GLN A 57 28.25 -39.64 5.65
C GLN A 57 28.76 -40.77 4.78
N LYS A 58 27.94 -41.19 3.81
CA LYS A 58 28.33 -42.18 2.81
C LYS A 58 29.67 -41.82 2.15
N THR A 59 30.65 -42.68 2.34
CA THR A 59 32.06 -42.47 1.99
C THR A 59 32.58 -43.61 1.13
N ASN A 60 33.18 -43.27 -0.01
CA ASN A 60 33.97 -44.19 -0.82
C ASN A 60 35.40 -44.19 -0.28
N LEU A 61 35.85 -45.33 0.23
CA LEU A 61 37.20 -45.51 0.73
C LEU A 61 37.99 -46.33 -0.29
N MET A 62 38.82 -45.62 -1.05
CA MET A 62 39.79 -46.16 -2.00
C MET A 62 40.99 -46.73 -1.26
N TYR A 63 41.66 -47.69 -1.89
CA TYR A 63 42.89 -48.28 -1.36
C TYR A 63 43.83 -48.61 -2.51
N ASP A 64 44.50 -47.57 -3.02
CA ASP A 64 45.48 -47.72 -4.09
C ASP A 64 46.88 -47.90 -3.47
N LEU A 65 47.42 -49.11 -3.58
CA LEU A 65 48.66 -49.51 -2.93
C LEU A 65 49.82 -49.44 -3.92
N ASN A 66 50.67 -48.42 -3.78
CA ASN A 66 51.96 -48.36 -4.48
C ASN A 66 53.01 -49.13 -3.68
N LEU A 67 53.34 -50.35 -4.12
CA LEU A 67 54.34 -51.17 -3.45
C LEU A 67 55.73 -51.00 -4.10
N PRO A 68 56.82 -51.03 -3.31
CA PRO A 68 58.19 -50.85 -3.83
C PRO A 68 58.63 -51.95 -4.81
N GLU A 69 58.24 -53.21 -4.55
CA GLU A 69 58.54 -54.38 -5.39
C GLU A 69 57.42 -55.44 -5.26
N GLY A 70 57.16 -56.20 -6.33
CA GLY A 70 56.24 -57.34 -6.36
C GLY A 70 54.81 -57.03 -6.83
N ASP A 71 54.19 -57.99 -7.53
CA ASP A 71 52.78 -57.91 -7.93
C ASP A 71 51.85 -58.27 -6.75
N ILE A 72 50.74 -57.56 -6.62
CA ILE A 72 49.70 -57.87 -5.63
C ILE A 72 48.94 -59.12 -6.07
N LEU A 73 49.05 -60.20 -5.29
CA LEU A 73 48.43 -61.50 -5.54
C LEU A 73 46.99 -61.55 -5.01
N LYS A 74 46.75 -60.97 -3.83
CA LYS A 74 45.43 -60.98 -3.18
C LYS A 74 45.24 -59.77 -2.28
N ARG A 75 43.99 -59.31 -2.19
CA ARG A 75 43.55 -58.26 -1.26
C ARG A 75 42.33 -58.77 -0.52
N LYS A 76 42.32 -58.66 0.80
CA LYS A 76 41.16 -58.99 1.63
C LYS A 76 40.87 -57.83 2.58
N LEU A 77 39.70 -57.22 2.45
CA LEU A 77 39.22 -56.22 3.39
C LEU A 77 38.21 -56.84 4.35
N THR A 78 38.40 -56.62 5.64
CA THR A 78 37.43 -57.00 6.67
C THR A 78 37.11 -55.81 7.56
N LEU A 79 35.83 -55.66 7.92
CA LEU A 79 35.35 -54.65 8.84
C LEU A 79 34.58 -55.35 9.97
N GLY A 80 35.01 -55.17 11.21
CA GLY A 80 34.40 -55.84 12.37
C GLY A 80 34.44 -57.38 12.25
N GLY A 81 35.44 -57.92 11.54
CA GLY A 81 35.59 -59.35 11.24
C GLY A 81 34.76 -59.87 10.06
N ARG A 82 33.98 -59.03 9.39
CA ARG A 82 33.17 -59.39 8.21
C ARG A 82 33.90 -58.99 6.94
N GLU A 83 33.95 -59.88 5.95
CA GLU A 83 34.59 -59.59 4.66
C GLU A 83 33.75 -58.59 3.86
N LEU A 84 34.41 -57.54 3.35
CA LEU A 84 33.79 -56.52 2.53
C LEU A 84 33.99 -56.83 1.04
N LEU A 85 32.91 -56.66 0.26
CA LEU A 85 33.01 -56.71 -1.20
C LEU A 85 33.51 -55.36 -1.71
N SER A 86 34.65 -55.36 -2.39
CA SER A 86 35.14 -54.21 -3.12
C SER A 86 34.54 -54.17 -4.51
N THR A 87 34.20 -52.97 -4.97
CA THR A 87 33.86 -52.67 -6.36
C THR A 87 34.94 -51.75 -6.90
N ASP A 88 35.64 -52.14 -7.96
CA ASP A 88 36.60 -51.28 -8.70
C ASP A 88 37.61 -50.52 -7.81
N GLY A 89 38.19 -51.17 -6.79
CA GLY A 89 39.28 -50.62 -5.97
C GLY A 89 38.85 -49.68 -4.84
N TYR A 90 37.56 -49.65 -4.50
CA TYR A 90 37.05 -48.94 -3.32
C TYR A 90 35.98 -49.75 -2.59
N ILE A 91 35.77 -49.41 -1.31
CA ILE A 91 34.64 -49.86 -0.50
C ILE A 91 33.73 -48.67 -0.19
N VAL A 92 32.44 -48.92 0.01
CA VAL A 92 31.48 -47.89 0.41
C VAL A 92 31.11 -48.12 1.87
N LEU A 93 31.31 -47.08 2.69
CA LEU A 93 30.95 -47.06 4.09
C LEU A 93 29.82 -46.06 4.30
N ASP A 94 28.69 -46.51 4.82
CA ASP A 94 27.54 -45.64 5.13
C ASP A 94 27.28 -45.67 6.64
N PRO A 95 27.39 -44.55 7.35
CA PRO A 95 27.16 -44.54 8.79
C PRO A 95 25.70 -44.81 9.15
N LYS A 96 24.77 -44.63 8.22
CA LYS A 96 23.35 -44.99 8.40
C LYS A 96 23.10 -46.49 8.54
N ASP A 97 24.09 -47.33 8.25
CA ASP A 97 24.02 -48.77 8.54
C ASP A 97 24.02 -49.07 10.06
N TYR A 98 24.30 -48.06 10.89
CA TYR A 98 24.33 -48.14 12.35
C TYR A 98 23.29 -47.21 12.98
N ASN A 99 22.70 -47.65 14.10
CA ASN A 99 21.71 -46.86 14.86
C ASN A 99 22.33 -45.94 15.93
N SER A 100 23.63 -46.03 16.14
CA SER A 100 24.38 -45.25 17.14
C SER A 100 25.86 -45.20 16.78
N ARG A 101 26.62 -44.31 17.44
CA ARG A 101 28.08 -44.26 17.30
C ARG A 101 28.68 -45.65 17.50
N THR A 102 29.39 -46.15 16.49
CA THR A 102 29.93 -47.51 16.47
C THR A 102 31.38 -47.49 16.04
N VAL A 103 32.23 -48.29 16.68
CA VAL A 103 33.65 -48.43 16.36
C VAL A 103 33.90 -49.83 15.83
N GLU A 104 34.42 -49.95 14.61
CA GLU A 104 34.78 -51.22 13.99
C GLU A 104 36.22 -51.20 13.49
N LYS A 105 36.91 -52.34 13.56
CA LYS A 105 38.27 -52.46 13.02
C LYS A 105 38.21 -52.79 11.54
N LEU A 106 38.84 -51.97 10.69
CA LEU A 106 39.07 -52.22 9.28
C LEU A 106 40.47 -52.81 9.10
N THR A 107 40.55 -54.01 8.54
CA THR A 107 41.82 -54.68 8.23
C THR A 107 41.91 -54.92 6.73
N LEU A 108 43.01 -54.48 6.13
CA LEU A 108 43.38 -54.75 4.74
C LEU A 108 44.60 -55.68 4.73
N ASP A 109 44.38 -56.95 4.40
CA ASP A 109 45.43 -57.92 4.18
C ASP A 109 45.82 -57.93 2.70
N VAL A 110 47.09 -57.71 2.42
CA VAL A 110 47.66 -57.65 1.07
C VAL A 110 48.70 -58.73 0.95
N GLU A 111 48.43 -59.70 0.07
CA GLU A 111 49.37 -60.75 -0.28
C GLU A 111 50.15 -60.31 -1.51
N VAL A 112 51.47 -60.20 -1.38
CA VAL A 112 52.36 -59.81 -2.46
C VAL A 112 53.35 -60.91 -2.77
N ASN A 113 53.69 -61.02 -4.05
CA ASN A 113 54.78 -61.87 -4.46
C ASN A 113 56.07 -61.34 -3.84
N SER A 114 56.79 -62.19 -3.11
CA SER A 114 58.04 -61.82 -2.43
C SER A 114 59.17 -61.41 -3.38
N GLY A 115 59.04 -61.68 -4.70
CA GLY A 115 60.07 -61.33 -5.69
C GLY A 115 61.37 -62.13 -5.55
N SER A 116 61.36 -63.17 -4.72
CA SER A 116 62.51 -63.97 -4.34
C SER A 116 63.00 -64.87 -5.49
N GLU A 117 64.32 -64.85 -5.75
CA GLU A 117 65.00 -65.74 -6.72
C GLU A 117 65.13 -67.19 -6.23
N SER A 118 64.63 -67.51 -5.03
CA SER A 118 64.63 -68.87 -4.48
C SER A 118 63.75 -69.81 -5.32
N ILE A 119 63.97 -71.13 -5.21
CA ILE A 119 63.09 -72.12 -5.87
C ILE A 119 61.64 -71.96 -5.39
N ALA A 120 61.43 -71.65 -4.11
CA ALA A 120 60.08 -71.43 -3.57
C ALA A 120 59.48 -70.09 -4.05
N GLY A 121 60.28 -69.03 -4.22
CA GLY A 121 59.87 -67.78 -4.86
C GLY A 121 59.50 -67.95 -6.33
N LYS A 122 60.31 -68.69 -7.12
CA LYS A 122 60.05 -69.03 -8.53
C LYS A 122 58.83 -69.94 -8.73
N LEU A 123 58.47 -70.73 -7.72
CA LEU A 123 57.28 -71.57 -7.70
C LEU A 123 56.02 -70.84 -7.16
N GLY A 124 56.13 -69.56 -6.78
CA GLY A 124 55.02 -68.77 -6.23
C GLY A 124 54.58 -69.21 -4.82
N LEU A 125 55.46 -69.89 -4.08
CA LEU A 125 55.18 -70.44 -2.75
C LEU A 125 55.64 -69.51 -1.61
N GLU A 126 56.35 -68.42 -1.92
CA GLU A 126 56.74 -67.38 -0.97
C GLU A 126 55.91 -66.12 -1.19
N ASN A 127 54.98 -65.87 -0.27
CA ASN A 127 54.17 -64.65 -0.21
C ASN A 127 54.55 -63.83 1.03
N TYR A 128 54.46 -62.50 0.91
CA TYR A 128 54.47 -61.62 2.07
C TYR A 128 53.05 -61.09 2.28
N ILE A 129 52.55 -61.19 3.52
CA ILE A 129 51.27 -60.61 3.90
C ILE A 129 51.56 -59.31 4.66
N GLY A 130 51.28 -58.19 3.99
CA GLY A 130 51.20 -56.90 4.66
C GLY A 130 49.80 -56.70 5.21
N THR A 131 49.67 -56.46 6.51
CA THR A 131 48.39 -56.14 7.16
C THR A 131 48.37 -54.66 7.54
N PHE A 132 47.39 -53.93 7.01
CA PHE A 132 47.09 -52.56 7.40
C PHE A 132 45.83 -52.56 8.27
N GLU A 133 45.90 -51.85 9.40
CA GLU A 133 44.80 -51.81 10.36
C GLU A 133 44.38 -50.37 10.60
N TYR A 134 43.08 -50.12 10.55
CA TYR A 134 42.46 -48.83 10.82
C TYR A 134 41.27 -49.03 11.76
N GLU A 135 41.00 -48.05 12.60
CA GLU A 135 39.80 -48.02 13.42
C GLU A 135 38.75 -47.14 12.72
N ILE A 136 37.57 -47.65 12.43
CA ILE A 136 36.51 -46.89 11.77
C ILE A 136 35.45 -46.52 12.79
N VAL A 137 35.18 -45.22 12.96
CA VAL A 137 34.14 -44.70 13.84
C VAL A 137 32.97 -44.18 13.00
N PHE A 138 31.85 -44.89 13.03
CA PHE A 138 30.61 -44.48 12.38
C PHE A 138 29.82 -43.54 13.28
N ILE A 139 29.40 -42.40 12.73
CA ILE A 139 28.58 -41.40 13.43
C ILE A 139 27.31 -41.15 12.59
N PRO A 140 26.22 -41.92 12.79
CA PRO A 140 25.00 -41.81 11.99
C PRO A 140 24.27 -40.47 12.14
N ASP A 141 24.33 -39.87 13.33
CA ASP A 141 23.62 -38.63 13.67
C ASP A 141 24.51 -37.39 13.54
N ALA A 142 25.52 -37.45 12.68
CA ALA A 142 26.41 -36.33 12.44
C ALA A 142 25.65 -35.15 11.82
N VAL A 143 25.77 -33.99 12.45
CA VAL A 143 25.22 -32.76 11.88
C VAL A 143 26.22 -32.20 10.87
N LEU A 144 25.85 -32.28 9.59
CA LEU A 144 26.68 -31.86 8.46
C LEU A 144 26.18 -30.51 7.95
N GLY A 145 27.00 -29.47 8.13
CA GLY A 145 26.65 -28.09 7.82
C GLY A 145 26.84 -27.17 9.03
N LEU A 146 26.82 -25.87 8.77
CA LEU A 146 26.83 -24.86 9.82
C LEU A 146 25.55 -24.95 10.66
N GLN A 147 25.68 -24.68 11.96
CA GLN A 147 24.57 -24.69 12.90
C GLN A 147 24.27 -23.28 13.41
N ASN A 148 23.02 -23.05 13.82
CA ASN A 148 22.56 -21.76 14.36
C ASN A 148 22.90 -20.58 13.44
N ILE A 149 22.73 -20.75 12.13
CA ILE A 149 22.89 -19.63 11.20
C ILE A 149 21.75 -18.66 11.45
N ALA A 150 22.08 -17.46 11.91
CA ALA A 150 21.12 -16.43 12.25
C ALA A 150 21.70 -15.05 11.93
N HIS A 151 20.83 -14.12 11.58
CA HIS A 151 21.20 -12.72 11.46
C HIS A 151 20.69 -11.92 12.66
N HIS A 152 21.38 -10.84 12.96
CA HIS A 152 20.92 -9.82 13.88
C HIS A 152 21.56 -8.48 13.52
N LYS A 153 21.10 -7.42 14.19
CA LYS A 153 21.68 -6.10 14.06
C LYS A 153 22.85 -5.93 15.04
N ASN A 154 24.01 -5.54 14.53
CA ASN A 154 25.18 -5.30 15.38
C ASN A 154 25.15 -3.92 16.07
N LYS A 155 26.17 -3.64 16.87
CA LYS A 155 26.31 -2.38 17.63
C LYS A 155 26.35 -1.11 16.78
N ASP A 156 26.71 -1.23 15.50
CA ASP A 156 26.85 -0.13 14.55
C ASP A 156 25.64 -0.04 13.59
N ASP A 157 24.56 -0.77 13.92
CA ASP A 157 23.30 -0.90 13.17
C ASP A 157 23.45 -1.59 11.79
N TYR A 158 24.49 -2.40 11.57
CA TYR A 158 24.65 -3.20 10.34
C TYR A 158 24.14 -4.63 10.49
N PHE A 159 23.85 -5.26 9.36
CA PHE A 159 23.49 -6.67 9.28
C PHE A 159 24.67 -7.55 9.66
N GLU A 160 24.47 -8.43 10.64
CA GLU A 160 25.48 -9.35 11.11
C GLU A 160 24.96 -10.78 11.07
N LEU A 161 25.61 -11.60 10.24
CA LEU A 161 25.38 -13.03 10.13
C LEU A 161 26.28 -13.78 11.10
N THR A 162 25.71 -14.69 11.86
CA THR A 162 26.43 -15.52 12.83
C THR A 162 26.10 -16.98 12.63
N TRP A 163 27.06 -17.84 12.97
CA TRP A 163 26.90 -19.29 13.00
C TRP A 163 27.74 -19.90 14.11
N SER A 164 27.49 -21.17 14.40
CA SER A 164 28.32 -21.96 15.31
C SER A 164 29.47 -22.61 14.55
N LYS A 165 30.68 -22.56 15.12
CA LYS A 165 31.84 -23.26 14.59
C LYS A 165 31.56 -24.77 14.56
N PRO A 166 31.68 -25.45 13.40
CA PRO A 166 31.55 -26.90 13.33
C PRO A 166 32.49 -27.60 14.32
N GLN A 167 31.93 -28.54 15.09
CA GLN A 167 32.68 -29.41 15.99
C GLN A 167 32.63 -30.83 15.42
N LEU A 168 33.66 -31.22 14.67
CA LEU A 168 33.80 -32.59 14.17
C LEU A 168 35.17 -33.14 14.57
N GLU A 169 35.20 -34.38 15.02
CA GLU A 169 36.44 -35.08 15.33
C GLU A 169 37.25 -35.28 14.03
N GLN A 170 38.55 -34.97 14.09
CA GLN A 170 39.51 -35.01 12.96
C GLN A 170 39.36 -33.96 11.87
N TYR A 171 38.45 -32.98 12.00
CA TYR A 171 38.35 -31.90 11.03
C TYR A 171 38.67 -30.57 11.66
N THR A 172 39.62 -29.88 11.05
CA THR A 172 39.99 -28.53 11.43
C THR A 172 39.43 -27.59 10.37
N VAL A 173 38.47 -26.75 10.76
CA VAL A 173 38.05 -25.64 9.90
C VAL A 173 39.27 -24.78 9.59
N GLU A 174 39.52 -24.56 8.31
CA GLU A 174 40.60 -23.71 7.82
C GLU A 174 40.12 -22.27 7.66
N LYS A 175 39.01 -22.09 6.93
CA LYS A 175 38.44 -20.79 6.62
C LYS A 175 36.96 -20.90 6.22
N TYR A 176 36.29 -19.75 6.18
CA TYR A 176 34.98 -19.60 5.58
C TYR A 176 35.06 -18.71 4.34
N ARG A 177 34.22 -18.98 3.34
CA ARG A 177 33.96 -18.07 2.22
C ARG A 177 32.49 -17.74 2.16
N ILE A 178 32.15 -16.46 2.15
CA ILE A 178 30.77 -16.00 2.04
C ILE A 178 30.60 -15.40 0.65
N THR A 179 29.70 -15.97 -0.14
CA THR A 179 29.26 -15.42 -1.42
C THR A 179 27.87 -14.84 -1.28
N TYR A 180 27.68 -13.59 -1.70
CA TYR A 180 26.42 -12.85 -1.55
C TYR A 180 26.22 -11.87 -2.69
N TYR A 181 24.98 -11.43 -2.91
CA TYR A 181 24.62 -10.57 -4.04
C TYR A 181 23.99 -9.28 -3.58
N HIS A 182 24.46 -8.15 -4.11
CA HIS A 182 23.80 -6.84 -4.01
C HIS A 182 23.78 -6.19 -5.38
N ASP A 183 22.66 -5.56 -5.76
CA ASP A 183 22.52 -4.85 -7.04
C ASP A 183 22.92 -5.71 -8.26
N ARG A 184 22.60 -7.01 -8.22
CA ARG A 184 23.01 -8.04 -9.20
C ARG A 184 24.53 -8.24 -9.34
N THR A 185 25.31 -7.72 -8.40
CA THR A 185 26.76 -7.88 -8.32
C THR A 185 27.07 -8.93 -7.27
N GLU A 186 27.92 -9.89 -7.63
CA GLU A 186 28.43 -10.91 -6.71
C GLU A 186 29.57 -10.34 -5.87
N TYR A 187 29.53 -10.61 -4.58
CA TYR A 187 30.58 -10.30 -3.62
C TYR A 187 31.05 -11.59 -2.95
N ILE A 188 32.35 -11.65 -2.69
CA ILE A 188 32.99 -12.80 -2.05
C ILE A 188 33.90 -12.27 -0.94
N GLU A 189 33.69 -12.75 0.27
CA GLU A 189 34.54 -12.46 1.42
C GLU A 189 35.09 -13.75 2.01
N GLU A 190 36.40 -13.76 2.35
CA GLU A 190 37.04 -14.89 3.00
C GLU A 190 37.39 -14.55 4.45
N ILE A 191 36.92 -15.37 5.39
CA ILE A 191 37.28 -15.30 6.80
C ILE A 191 38.35 -16.34 7.08
N LEU A 192 39.60 -15.89 7.18
CA LEU A 192 40.77 -16.75 7.37
C LEU A 192 40.95 -17.25 8.80
N ASN A 193 40.30 -16.60 9.78
CA ASN A 193 40.30 -17.07 11.16
C ASN A 193 39.09 -18.00 11.39
N PRO A 194 39.28 -19.31 11.59
CA PRO A 194 38.18 -20.25 11.77
C PRO A 194 37.41 -20.07 13.10
N ASP A 195 37.92 -19.26 14.03
CA ASP A 195 37.20 -18.88 15.25
C ASP A 195 36.31 -17.64 15.07
N GLN A 196 36.46 -16.91 13.96
CA GLN A 196 35.57 -15.81 13.62
C GLN A 196 34.33 -16.37 12.90
N THR A 197 33.27 -16.65 13.66
CA THR A 197 32.01 -17.19 13.15
C THR A 197 30.93 -16.12 12.96
N VAL A 198 31.39 -14.95 12.53
CA VAL A 198 30.60 -13.74 12.35
C VAL A 198 31.03 -13.02 11.08
N PHE A 199 30.05 -12.54 10.32
CA PHE A 199 30.22 -11.77 9.10
C PHE A 199 29.30 -10.56 9.12
N VAL A 200 29.87 -9.36 8.91
CA VAL A 200 29.11 -8.11 8.90
C VAL A 200 28.97 -7.62 7.47
N ASP A 201 27.73 -7.51 6.99
CA ASP A 201 27.42 -6.99 5.66
C ASP A 201 26.95 -5.53 5.75
N THR A 202 27.83 -4.59 5.42
CA THR A 202 27.50 -3.17 5.42
C THR A 202 26.65 -2.74 4.21
N ARG A 203 26.37 -3.64 3.26
CA ARG A 203 25.55 -3.39 2.06
C ARG A 203 24.12 -3.92 2.20
N ALA A 204 23.91 -4.86 3.10
CA ALA A 204 22.60 -5.41 3.42
C ALA A 204 21.71 -4.39 4.14
N VAL A 205 20.84 -3.75 3.36
CA VAL A 205 19.94 -2.72 3.88
C VAL A 205 18.47 -3.01 3.59
N PHE A 206 18.13 -3.64 2.47
CA PHE A 206 16.74 -3.77 2.03
C PHE A 206 16.56 -4.85 0.95
N GLY A 207 15.36 -5.38 0.80
CA GLY A 207 15.00 -6.39 -0.19
C GLY A 207 15.39 -7.82 0.23
N TYR A 208 15.41 -8.72 -0.76
CA TYR A 208 15.78 -10.12 -0.56
C TYR A 208 17.30 -10.29 -0.47
N LEU A 209 17.76 -10.89 0.62
CA LEU A 209 19.16 -11.14 0.91
C LEU A 209 19.45 -12.64 0.85
N HIS A 210 20.53 -13.00 0.19
CA HIS A 210 20.98 -14.39 0.03
C HIS A 210 22.48 -14.51 0.27
N TYR A 211 22.86 -15.39 1.19
CA TYR A 211 24.23 -15.70 1.55
C TYR A 211 24.50 -17.19 1.36
N ARG A 212 25.56 -17.51 0.63
CA ARG A 212 26.14 -18.85 0.53
C ARG A 212 27.42 -18.89 1.34
N ILE A 213 27.46 -19.71 2.37
CA ILE A 213 28.62 -19.89 3.25
C ILE A 213 29.29 -21.21 2.92
N GLU A 214 30.53 -21.14 2.45
CA GLU A 214 31.37 -22.29 2.19
C GLU A 214 32.37 -22.50 3.33
N THR A 215 32.32 -23.65 3.99
CA THR A 215 33.29 -24.01 5.04
C THR A 215 34.39 -24.88 4.46
N PHE A 216 35.63 -24.40 4.52
CA PHE A 216 36.83 -25.13 4.07
C PHE A 216 37.52 -25.79 5.26
N PHE A 217 38.07 -26.97 5.03
CA PHE A 217 38.78 -27.77 6.03
C PHE A 217 40.25 -27.91 5.63
N LYS A 218 41.15 -27.97 6.62
CA LYS A 218 42.59 -28.18 6.36
C LYS A 218 42.85 -29.52 5.68
N GLU A 219 42.00 -30.48 5.98
CA GLU A 219 42.03 -31.82 5.45
C GLU A 219 41.59 -31.81 3.97
N SER A 220 42.56 -31.81 3.05
CA SER A 220 42.37 -31.65 1.59
C SER A 220 41.44 -32.68 0.92
N TYR A 221 41.20 -33.81 1.59
CA TYR A 221 40.29 -34.86 1.15
C TYR A 221 38.82 -34.56 1.46
N ARG A 222 38.51 -33.47 2.19
CA ARG A 222 37.14 -33.05 2.46
C ARG A 222 36.71 -31.91 1.54
N GLN A 223 35.60 -32.14 0.86
CA GLN A 223 34.94 -31.09 0.09
C GLN A 223 34.38 -30.01 1.02
N PRO A 224 34.38 -28.73 0.59
CA PRO A 224 33.79 -27.66 1.37
C PRO A 224 32.30 -27.93 1.65
N TRP A 225 31.85 -27.61 2.86
CA TRP A 225 30.42 -27.54 3.12
C TRP A 225 29.84 -26.29 2.50
N VAL A 226 28.60 -26.38 2.04
CA VAL A 226 27.88 -25.24 1.46
C VAL A 226 26.55 -25.13 2.16
N ASP A 227 26.39 -24.04 2.92
CA ASP A 227 25.16 -23.68 3.60
C ASP A 227 24.59 -22.41 2.97
N ASN A 228 23.26 -22.31 2.85
CA ASN A 228 22.60 -21.10 2.34
C ASN A 228 21.74 -20.47 3.42
N TYR A 229 21.75 -19.16 3.49
CA TYR A 229 20.93 -18.35 4.38
C TYR A 229 20.23 -17.24 3.62
N THR A 230 18.92 -17.11 3.84
CA THR A 230 18.10 -16.09 3.18
C THR A 230 17.22 -15.36 4.19
N THR A 231 16.97 -14.08 3.90
CA THR A 231 16.02 -13.24 4.64
C THR A 231 15.53 -12.12 3.73
N SER A 232 14.48 -11.40 4.12
CA SER A 232 14.03 -10.20 3.41
C SER A 232 13.74 -9.06 4.37
N ILE A 233 14.03 -7.85 3.92
CA ILE A 233 13.76 -6.60 4.65
C ILE A 233 12.87 -5.76 3.75
N GLU A 234 11.63 -5.52 4.16
CA GLU A 234 10.64 -4.78 3.39
C GLU A 234 9.88 -3.80 4.30
N PHE A 235 9.40 -2.71 3.73
CA PHE A 235 8.45 -1.85 4.42
C PHE A 235 7.03 -2.36 4.19
N PRO A 236 6.11 -2.12 5.15
CA PRO A 236 4.70 -2.34 4.91
C PRO A 236 4.22 -1.54 3.69
N LYS A 237 3.27 -2.09 2.94
CA LYS A 237 2.57 -1.31 1.90
C LYS A 237 1.85 -0.12 2.53
N TYR A 238 1.72 0.99 1.79
CA TYR A 238 1.08 2.23 2.24
C TYR A 238 1.74 2.83 3.48
N SER A 239 3.07 2.70 3.56
CA SER A 239 3.85 3.19 4.71
C SER A 239 4.49 4.55 4.47
N VAL A 240 4.58 4.99 3.21
CA VAL A 240 4.94 6.36 2.88
C VAL A 240 3.75 7.29 3.12
N LYS A 241 3.97 8.37 3.87
CA LYS A 241 2.91 9.31 4.28
C LYS A 241 3.29 10.74 4.00
N PHE A 242 2.29 11.53 3.63
CA PHE A 242 2.36 12.99 3.60
C PHE A 242 1.60 13.58 4.79
N GLU A 243 2.24 14.47 5.55
CA GLU A 243 1.60 15.29 6.58
C GLU A 243 1.82 16.78 6.33
N TYR A 244 0.83 17.60 6.71
CA TYR A 244 0.96 19.05 6.66
C TYR A 244 1.76 19.54 7.86
N THR A 245 2.79 20.33 7.61
CA THR A 245 3.57 21.01 8.66
C THR A 245 3.25 22.51 8.72
N GLY A 246 2.55 23.03 7.71
CA GLY A 246 2.16 24.43 7.57
C GLY A 246 1.23 24.68 6.37
N ILE A 247 0.86 25.94 6.14
CA ILE A 247 -0.08 26.36 5.07
C ILE A 247 0.40 26.00 3.66
N ASN A 248 1.72 26.04 3.49
CA ASN A 248 2.41 25.80 2.24
C ASN A 248 3.65 24.94 2.50
N SER A 249 3.63 24.14 3.58
CA SER A 249 4.72 23.24 3.92
C SER A 249 4.19 21.89 4.35
N GLY A 250 4.94 20.84 4.07
CA GLY A 250 4.58 19.47 4.41
C GLY A 250 5.79 18.62 4.70
N ARG A 251 5.56 17.39 5.10
CA ARG A 251 6.58 16.39 5.32
C ARG A 251 6.17 15.11 4.63
N ILE A 252 7.10 14.53 3.87
CA ILE A 252 6.99 13.15 3.40
C ILE A 252 7.85 12.28 4.31
N SER A 253 7.29 11.18 4.82
CA SER A 253 7.98 10.27 5.74
C SER A 253 7.65 8.82 5.45
N TRP A 254 8.53 7.91 5.90
CA TRP A 254 8.39 6.45 5.77
C TRP A 254 8.98 5.75 7.02
N PRO A 255 8.78 4.43 7.19
CA PRO A 255 9.35 3.71 8.33
C PRO A 255 10.87 3.79 8.35
N LYS A 256 11.45 3.91 9.54
CA LYS A 256 12.91 3.83 9.68
C LYS A 256 13.35 2.40 9.37
N ASN A 257 14.33 2.25 8.48
CA ASN A 257 14.93 0.96 8.16
C ASN A 257 15.58 0.32 9.40
N GLU A 258 15.53 -1.01 9.47
CA GLU A 258 16.13 -1.76 10.57
C GLU A 258 17.65 -1.54 10.63
N TYR A 259 18.29 -1.54 9.46
CA TYR A 259 19.74 -1.39 9.30
C TYR A 259 20.11 0.02 8.85
N LYS A 260 21.33 0.43 9.22
CA LYS A 260 21.90 1.74 8.90
C LYS A 260 21.97 1.97 7.39
N SER A 261 21.10 2.85 6.91
CA SER A 261 20.93 3.15 5.51
C SER A 261 20.82 4.66 5.28
N LYS A 262 20.94 5.04 4.01
CA LYS A 262 20.47 6.31 3.49
C LYS A 262 19.31 6.04 2.53
N TYR A 263 18.57 7.08 2.19
CA TYR A 263 17.38 7.01 1.38
C TYR A 263 17.51 7.91 0.18
N ALA A 264 16.93 7.48 -0.93
CA ALA A 264 16.60 8.36 -2.03
C ALA A 264 15.13 8.18 -2.41
N PHE A 265 14.45 9.28 -2.68
CA PHE A 265 13.03 9.28 -2.98
C PHE A 265 12.81 9.83 -4.39
N ALA A 266 12.08 9.10 -5.21
CA ALA A 266 11.65 9.51 -6.53
C ALA A 266 10.13 9.39 -6.69
N ARG A 267 9.60 10.13 -7.67
CA ARG A 267 8.18 10.10 -8.02
C ARG A 267 7.92 9.29 -9.27
N GLY A 268 6.99 8.35 -9.19
CA GLY A 268 6.57 7.52 -10.31
C GLY A 268 7.62 6.49 -10.70
N TYR A 269 7.25 5.66 -11.67
CA TYR A 269 8.11 4.58 -12.12
C TYR A 269 9.35 5.13 -12.83
N TYR A 270 10.52 4.94 -12.22
CA TYR A 270 11.83 5.46 -12.59
C TYR A 270 11.92 6.98 -12.72
N GLY A 271 11.27 7.70 -11.81
CA GLY A 271 11.29 9.16 -11.78
C GLY A 271 12.62 9.79 -11.37
N ASP A 272 12.64 11.12 -11.43
CA ASP A 272 13.76 11.91 -10.92
C ASP A 272 13.82 11.85 -9.39
N ILE A 273 15.03 11.72 -8.86
CA ILE A 273 15.28 11.76 -7.42
C ILE A 273 15.05 13.17 -6.92
N ILE A 274 14.13 13.32 -5.97
CA ILE A 274 13.74 14.61 -5.38
C ILE A 274 14.29 14.80 -3.97
N TYR A 275 14.70 13.71 -3.32
CA TYR A 275 15.36 13.74 -2.02
C TYR A 275 16.45 12.67 -1.94
N GLU A 276 17.59 13.02 -1.36
CA GLU A 276 18.63 12.09 -0.91
C GLU A 276 19.09 12.49 0.50
N GLY A 277 19.14 11.54 1.43
CA GLY A 277 19.61 11.82 2.79
C GLY A 277 19.51 10.63 3.74
N THR A 278 19.89 10.83 5.00
CA THR A 278 19.89 9.77 6.03
C THR A 278 18.61 9.76 6.88
N ASN A 279 17.76 10.77 6.75
CA ASN A 279 16.50 10.83 7.47
C ASN A 279 15.45 10.00 6.72
N ASN A 280 14.57 9.34 7.46
CA ASN A 280 13.42 8.63 6.92
C ASN A 280 12.24 9.58 6.59
N TYR A 281 12.55 10.86 6.38
CA TYR A 281 11.63 11.92 6.04
C TYR A 281 12.37 13.10 5.41
N PHE A 282 11.63 13.95 4.71
CA PHE A 282 12.09 15.28 4.32
C PHE A 282 10.96 16.31 4.41
N GLU A 283 11.36 17.53 4.72
CA GLU A 283 10.47 18.68 4.76
C GLU A 283 10.33 19.29 3.37
N ILE A 284 9.14 19.76 3.08
CA ILE A 284 8.80 20.56 1.91
C ILE A 284 8.45 21.94 2.44
N GLU A 285 9.31 22.93 2.19
CA GLU A 285 9.13 24.29 2.71
C GLU A 285 8.09 25.10 1.92
N ASP A 286 7.94 24.80 0.62
CA ASP A 286 7.00 25.44 -0.29
C ASP A 286 6.30 24.36 -1.14
N LEU A 287 5.08 24.01 -0.76
CA LEU A 287 4.25 23.02 -1.45
C LEU A 287 3.88 23.49 -2.85
N ALA A 288 3.64 24.79 -3.08
CA ALA A 288 3.30 25.31 -4.39
C ALA A 288 4.48 25.23 -5.37
N ASP A 289 5.68 25.60 -4.93
CA ASP A 289 6.90 25.44 -5.72
C ASP A 289 7.19 23.96 -5.98
N PHE A 290 7.16 23.13 -4.93
CA PHE A 290 7.38 21.69 -5.05
C PHE A 290 6.37 21.06 -6.02
N SER A 291 5.09 21.39 -5.88
CA SER A 291 4.01 20.93 -6.77
C SER A 291 4.26 21.35 -8.22
N THR A 292 4.71 22.58 -8.45
CA THR A 292 4.97 23.12 -9.80
C THR A 292 6.21 22.48 -10.42
N LYS A 293 7.29 22.38 -9.65
CA LYS A 293 8.59 21.85 -10.08
C LYS A 293 8.54 20.35 -10.37
N HIS A 294 7.78 19.61 -9.56
CA HIS A 294 7.70 18.16 -9.62
C HIS A 294 6.39 17.64 -10.23
N GLY A 295 5.47 18.54 -10.59
CA GLY A 295 4.18 18.20 -11.20
C GLY A 295 3.27 17.38 -10.28
N VAL A 296 3.29 17.67 -8.97
CA VAL A 296 2.57 16.92 -7.93
C VAL A 296 1.36 17.74 -7.49
N GLY A 297 0.16 17.16 -7.47
CA GLY A 297 -1.00 17.81 -6.87
C GLY A 297 -0.99 17.59 -5.37
N ILE A 298 -0.37 18.48 -4.58
CA ILE A 298 -0.12 18.12 -3.16
C ILE A 298 -1.30 18.39 -2.24
N PHE A 299 -2.28 19.23 -2.59
CA PHE A 299 -3.44 19.34 -1.72
C PHE A 299 -4.83 19.42 -2.36
N PRO A 300 -5.74 18.53 -1.96
CA PRO A 300 -5.46 17.16 -1.53
C PRO A 300 -4.81 16.43 -2.71
N ILE A 301 -3.98 15.44 -2.40
CA ILE A 301 -3.50 14.43 -3.35
C ILE A 301 -4.74 13.67 -3.85
N SER A 302 -5.46 14.29 -4.77
CA SER A 302 -6.83 13.93 -5.15
C SER A 302 -6.85 12.99 -6.36
N TYR A 303 -5.71 12.79 -7.01
CA TYR A 303 -5.54 11.81 -8.09
C TYR A 303 -4.69 10.63 -7.60
N ALA A 304 -5.37 9.54 -7.25
CA ALA A 304 -4.84 8.18 -7.11
C ALA A 304 -3.82 7.87 -6.04
N GLY A 305 -3.42 8.84 -5.22
CA GLY A 305 -2.13 8.72 -4.54
C GLY A 305 -1.02 8.86 -5.57
N GLU A 306 0.07 9.51 -5.20
CA GLU A 306 1.20 9.63 -6.11
C GLU A 306 2.07 8.39 -5.95
N TRP A 307 2.26 7.64 -7.04
CA TRP A 307 3.21 6.52 -7.04
C TRP A 307 4.60 7.03 -6.70
N VAL A 308 5.27 6.36 -5.78
CA VAL A 308 6.60 6.76 -5.29
C VAL A 308 7.53 5.58 -5.24
N GLU A 309 8.81 5.87 -5.43
CA GLU A 309 9.91 4.93 -5.29
C GLU A 309 10.80 5.39 -4.15
N LEU A 310 10.94 4.54 -3.15
CA LEU A 310 11.87 4.75 -2.05
C LEU A 310 13.03 3.76 -2.18
N TYR A 311 14.18 4.30 -2.56
CA TYR A 311 15.44 3.57 -2.62
C TYR A 311 16.03 3.54 -1.22
N VAL A 312 16.25 2.35 -0.69
CA VAL A 312 16.93 2.15 0.59
C VAL A 312 18.35 1.67 0.28
N LEU A 313 19.33 2.50 0.63
CA LEU A 313 20.69 2.40 0.10
C LEU A 313 21.71 2.21 1.23
N PRO A 314 22.80 1.47 0.98
CA PRO A 314 23.90 1.39 1.93
C PRO A 314 24.63 2.74 2.03
N MET A 315 25.21 3.00 3.19
CA MET A 315 25.94 4.25 3.46
C MET A 315 27.11 4.51 2.49
N SER A 316 27.65 3.45 1.89
CA SER A 316 28.74 3.51 0.90
C SER A 316 28.28 3.80 -0.53
N ALA A 317 26.98 3.81 -0.83
CA ALA A 317 26.50 4.08 -2.18
C ALA A 317 26.79 5.53 -2.56
N ASN A 318 27.42 5.77 -3.71
CA ASN A 318 27.74 7.13 -4.19
C ASN A 318 26.72 7.67 -5.20
N THR A 319 25.92 6.80 -5.79
CA THR A 319 24.87 7.13 -6.77
C THR A 319 23.67 6.23 -6.55
N VAL A 320 22.49 6.70 -6.94
CA VAL A 320 21.27 5.89 -6.99
C VAL A 320 21.21 5.20 -8.36
N ASN A 321 21.05 3.87 -8.37
CA ASN A 321 20.90 3.07 -9.58
C ASN A 321 19.60 2.26 -9.52
N ARG A 322 18.97 2.04 -10.68
CA ARG A 322 17.72 1.29 -10.84
C ARG A 322 17.82 -0.20 -10.51
N ASN A 323 19.04 -0.74 -10.40
CA ASN A 323 19.25 -2.13 -9.98
C ASN A 323 19.27 -2.31 -8.45
N MET A 324 19.20 -1.20 -7.70
CA MET A 324 19.16 -1.22 -6.23
C MET A 324 17.79 -1.64 -5.72
N PRO A 325 17.67 -2.12 -4.47
CA PRO A 325 16.38 -2.41 -3.86
C PRO A 325 15.48 -1.16 -3.81
N ILE A 326 14.25 -1.30 -4.30
CA ILE A 326 13.25 -0.23 -4.36
C ILE A 326 12.00 -0.69 -3.60
N HIS A 327 11.54 0.15 -2.67
CA HIS A 327 10.19 0.07 -2.13
C HIS A 327 9.25 0.89 -2.99
N TYR A 328 8.28 0.24 -3.63
CA TYR A 328 7.22 0.90 -4.36
C TYR A 328 6.05 1.16 -3.42
N ASP A 329 5.58 2.41 -3.38
CA ASP A 329 4.44 2.79 -2.55
C ASP A 329 3.54 3.82 -3.23
N GLU A 330 2.40 4.11 -2.61
CA GLU A 330 1.52 5.21 -2.96
C GLU A 330 1.56 6.26 -1.83
N LEU A 331 1.86 7.51 -2.18
CA LEU A 331 1.87 8.63 -1.25
C LEU A 331 0.45 9.12 -1.00
N HIS A 332 -0.01 9.05 0.25
CA HIS A 332 -1.33 9.53 0.67
C HIS A 332 -1.24 10.64 1.73
N SER A 333 -2.23 11.53 1.70
CA SER A 333 -2.50 12.47 2.80
C SER A 333 -3.35 11.80 3.89
N GLN A 334 -3.47 12.46 5.04
CA GLN A 334 -4.37 12.02 6.11
C GLN A 334 -5.83 11.96 5.63
N SER A 335 -6.50 10.84 5.91
CA SER A 335 -7.89 10.61 5.53
C SER A 335 -8.77 10.29 6.72
N LEU A 336 -10.01 10.79 6.69
CA LEU A 336 -11.06 10.47 7.66
C LEU A 336 -11.62 9.06 7.43
N ILE A 337 -11.72 8.64 6.17
CA ILE A 337 -12.20 7.32 5.76
C ILE A 337 -11.23 6.74 4.74
N THR A 338 -10.78 5.50 4.96
CA THR A 338 -9.86 4.76 4.08
C THR A 338 -10.52 3.48 3.55
N ARG A 339 -10.48 3.24 2.23
CA ARG A 339 -11.09 2.05 1.60
C ARG A 339 -10.28 1.45 0.46
N SER A 340 -10.27 0.11 0.38
CA SER A 340 -9.77 -0.65 -0.75
C SER A 340 -10.89 -0.84 -1.80
N SER A 341 -10.80 -0.09 -2.90
CA SER A 341 -11.54 -0.20 -4.18
C SER A 341 -13.09 -0.12 -4.21
N ASP A 342 -13.57 0.31 -5.39
CA ASP A 342 -14.94 0.29 -5.98
C ASP A 342 -16.04 1.32 -5.62
N TYR A 343 -15.80 2.34 -4.79
CA TYR A 343 -16.90 3.23 -4.33
C TYR A 343 -16.85 4.70 -4.82
N GLU A 344 -18.00 5.38 -4.91
CA GLU A 344 -18.18 6.71 -5.55
C GLU A 344 -17.94 7.90 -4.60
N ASN A 345 -18.28 9.13 -5.03
CA ASN A 345 -18.10 10.41 -4.33
C ASN A 345 -18.66 10.42 -2.89
N TYR A 346 -18.01 11.17 -1.99
CA TYR A 346 -18.51 11.44 -0.64
C TYR A 346 -19.41 12.68 -0.63
N ILE A 347 -20.47 12.64 0.17
CA ILE A 347 -21.32 13.81 0.45
C ILE A 347 -21.15 14.17 1.91
N ALA A 348 -20.80 15.44 2.18
CA ALA A 348 -20.67 15.97 3.54
C ALA A 348 -21.75 16.98 3.85
N PHE A 349 -22.33 16.89 5.04
CA PHE A 349 -23.29 17.86 5.58
C PHE A 349 -23.19 17.88 7.12
N ILE A 350 -23.64 18.95 7.76
CA ILE A 350 -23.35 19.19 9.18
C ILE A 350 -24.53 19.83 9.92
N ASP A 351 -24.75 19.40 11.16
CA ASP A 351 -25.51 20.13 12.18
C ASP A 351 -24.55 20.99 13.01
N THR A 352 -24.62 22.31 12.85
CA THR A 352 -23.76 23.28 13.55
C THR A 352 -24.19 23.53 15.00
N THR A 353 -25.39 23.12 15.39
CA THR A 353 -25.88 23.32 16.77
C THR A 353 -25.39 22.22 17.71
N LYS A 354 -24.99 21.07 17.15
CA LYS A 354 -24.48 19.91 17.89
C LYS A 354 -23.05 19.52 17.53
N ASP A 355 -22.43 20.24 16.59
CA ASP A 355 -21.09 19.94 16.08
C ASP A 355 -20.95 18.52 15.54
N ILE A 356 -21.93 18.07 14.73
CA ILE A 356 -21.93 16.72 14.14
C ILE A 356 -21.78 16.83 12.62
N LEU A 357 -20.66 16.33 12.10
CA LEU A 357 -20.38 16.14 10.69
C LEU A 357 -20.90 14.78 10.25
N PHE A 358 -21.77 14.77 9.24
CA PHE A 358 -22.22 13.57 8.57
C PHE A 358 -21.52 13.40 7.23
N ILE A 359 -21.02 12.21 7.00
CA ILE A 359 -20.45 11.80 5.72
C ILE A 359 -21.30 10.66 5.18
N LYS A 360 -21.80 10.79 3.95
CA LYS A 360 -22.48 9.72 3.22
C LYS A 360 -21.59 9.22 2.10
N ASN A 361 -21.54 7.90 1.94
CA ASN A 361 -20.94 7.25 0.78
C ASN A 361 -21.78 6.04 0.39
N GLN A 362 -22.42 6.08 -0.78
CA GLN A 362 -23.33 5.05 -1.29
C GLN A 362 -24.37 4.58 -0.29
N ASP A 363 -24.18 3.41 0.34
CA ASP A 363 -25.10 2.84 1.32
C ASP A 363 -24.67 3.10 2.77
N GLU A 364 -23.55 3.76 3.03
CA GLU A 364 -23.10 4.00 4.40
C GLU A 364 -23.18 5.45 4.79
N LEU A 365 -23.36 5.66 6.09
CA LEU A 365 -23.46 6.95 6.73
C LEU A 365 -22.59 6.91 7.99
N TRP A 366 -21.69 7.88 8.09
CA TRP A 366 -20.82 8.09 9.25
C TRP A 366 -21.17 9.42 9.89
N SER A 367 -20.99 9.48 11.19
CA SER A 367 -21.08 10.70 11.98
C SER A 367 -19.80 10.91 12.76
N TYR A 368 -19.33 12.15 12.80
CA TYR A 368 -18.11 12.57 13.48
C TYR A 368 -18.39 13.82 14.29
N ASN A 369 -17.68 14.00 15.40
CA ASN A 369 -17.63 15.29 16.06
C ASN A 369 -16.82 16.25 15.16
N SER A 370 -17.38 17.38 14.75
CA SER A 370 -16.75 18.28 13.78
C SER A 370 -15.58 19.11 14.32
N ASN A 371 -15.37 19.10 15.64
CA ASN A 371 -14.24 19.78 16.27
C ASN A 371 -13.04 18.83 16.46
N THR A 372 -13.30 17.56 16.80
CA THR A 372 -12.25 16.58 17.13
C THR A 372 -12.00 15.55 16.03
N LEU A 373 -12.94 15.41 15.09
CA LEU A 373 -13.00 14.33 14.09
C LEU A 373 -13.08 12.91 14.68
N GLU A 374 -13.40 12.79 15.97
CA GLU A 374 -13.71 11.49 16.57
C GLU A 374 -15.00 10.92 15.97
N ALA A 375 -14.94 9.65 15.56
CA ALA A 375 -16.10 8.93 15.04
C ALA A 375 -17.14 8.75 16.15
N ILE A 376 -18.38 9.16 15.88
CA ILE A 376 -19.52 8.99 16.80
C ILE A 376 -20.22 7.67 16.52
N ASP A 377 -20.61 7.44 15.27
CA ASP A 377 -21.32 6.23 14.82
C ASP A 377 -21.15 6.03 13.31
N ASN A 378 -21.31 4.78 12.84
CA ASN A 378 -21.32 4.41 11.44
C ASN A 378 -22.31 3.30 11.16
N ARG A 379 -23.07 3.41 10.06
CA ARG A 379 -24.08 2.42 9.71
C ARG A 379 -24.19 2.16 8.21
N TYR A 380 -24.33 0.89 7.86
CA TYR A 380 -24.78 0.46 6.53
C TYR A 380 -26.31 0.56 6.43
N LEU A 381 -26.76 1.30 5.42
CA LEU A 381 -28.12 1.70 5.08
C LEU A 381 -28.39 1.36 3.61
N PRO A 382 -28.80 0.11 3.30
CA PRO A 382 -28.94 -0.37 1.94
C PRO A 382 -30.01 0.42 1.17
N ASN A 383 -29.76 0.68 -0.11
CA ASN A 383 -30.69 1.33 -1.03
C ASN A 383 -31.10 2.74 -0.59
N THR A 384 -30.17 3.49 0.01
CA THR A 384 -30.36 4.91 0.35
C THR A 384 -29.83 5.86 -0.72
N MET A 385 -29.27 5.33 -1.82
CA MET A 385 -28.81 6.13 -2.96
C MET A 385 -28.96 5.39 -4.31
N THR A 386 -29.49 6.09 -5.31
CA THR A 386 -29.32 5.78 -6.74
C THR A 386 -28.14 6.57 -7.30
N THR A 387 -27.36 5.99 -8.24
CA THR A 387 -26.12 6.49 -8.88
C THR A 387 -26.25 7.81 -9.66
N ASN A 388 -26.80 8.87 -9.06
CA ASN A 388 -27.05 10.15 -9.72
C ASN A 388 -26.04 11.23 -9.31
N TRP A 389 -25.76 12.18 -10.19
CA TRP A 389 -24.79 13.26 -10.02
C TRP A 389 -25.32 14.44 -9.18
N ASN A 390 -26.64 14.50 -8.91
CA ASN A 390 -27.32 15.55 -8.12
C ASN A 390 -27.71 15.09 -6.70
N VAL A 391 -26.98 14.16 -6.10
CA VAL A 391 -27.33 13.69 -4.74
C VAL A 391 -26.83 14.69 -3.69
N HIS A 392 -27.73 15.07 -2.79
CA HIS A 392 -27.44 15.92 -1.64
C HIS A 392 -27.88 15.21 -0.35
N GLY A 393 -27.33 15.61 0.78
CA GLY A 393 -27.76 15.18 2.11
C GLY A 393 -27.94 16.41 2.99
N PHE A 394 -28.98 16.38 3.83
CA PHE A 394 -29.32 17.48 4.72
C PHE A 394 -29.53 16.96 6.14
N CYS A 395 -29.50 17.86 7.10
CA CYS A 395 -29.86 17.57 8.48
C CYS A 395 -30.78 18.66 9.02
N SER A 396 -31.77 18.26 9.79
CA SER A 396 -32.58 19.18 10.58
C SER A 396 -31.98 19.37 11.95
N GLU A 397 -31.52 20.59 12.21
CA GLU A 397 -31.06 21.04 13.53
C GLU A 397 -32.20 21.06 14.57
N LYS A 398 -33.45 21.20 14.11
CA LYS A 398 -34.65 21.22 14.95
C LYS A 398 -35.12 19.83 15.37
N SER A 399 -35.24 18.89 14.43
CA SER A 399 -35.78 17.55 14.68
C SER A 399 -34.70 16.48 14.84
N SER A 400 -33.41 16.82 14.73
CA SER A 400 -32.31 15.86 14.87
C SER A 400 -32.41 14.69 13.90
N THR A 401 -32.80 15.01 12.67
CA THR A 401 -33.11 14.03 11.62
C THR A 401 -32.30 14.34 10.38
N ILE A 402 -31.71 13.30 9.79
CA ILE A 402 -31.00 13.34 8.52
C ILE A 402 -32.01 13.10 7.41
N PHE A 403 -31.91 13.88 6.34
CA PHE A 403 -32.81 13.88 5.21
C PHE A 403 -32.01 13.61 3.93
N ILE A 404 -32.30 12.51 3.26
CA ILE A 404 -31.63 12.12 2.02
C ILE A 404 -32.68 11.97 0.91
N PRO A 405 -32.71 12.87 -0.08
CA PRO A 405 -33.58 12.75 -1.24
C PRO A 405 -33.17 11.59 -2.16
N ASN A 406 -34.17 10.82 -2.61
CA ASN A 406 -34.04 9.76 -3.61
C ASN A 406 -34.91 10.03 -4.84
N TYR A 407 -34.95 9.07 -5.77
CA TYR A 407 -35.74 9.17 -7.01
C TYR A 407 -37.25 9.33 -6.76
N ASP A 408 -37.77 8.61 -5.77
CA ASP A 408 -39.20 8.45 -5.51
C ASP A 408 -39.62 8.70 -4.05
N CYS A 409 -38.67 8.86 -3.13
CA CYS A 409 -38.94 9.05 -1.71
C CYS A 409 -37.84 9.87 -1.03
N ILE A 410 -38.03 10.14 0.26
CA ILE A 410 -37.01 10.67 1.16
C ILE A 410 -36.67 9.60 2.20
N ASP A 411 -35.38 9.38 2.44
CA ASP A 411 -34.92 8.65 3.62
C ASP A 411 -34.78 9.62 4.80
N LEU A 412 -35.49 9.33 5.89
CA LEU A 412 -35.34 9.99 7.18
C LEU A 412 -34.60 9.08 8.13
N ILE A 413 -33.49 9.58 8.69
CA ILE A 413 -32.62 8.79 9.55
C ILE A 413 -32.37 9.57 10.84
N SER A 414 -32.54 8.94 12.00
CA SER A 414 -32.21 9.58 13.28
C SER A 414 -30.69 9.75 13.44
N TYR A 415 -30.25 10.72 14.24
CA TYR A 415 -28.80 10.98 14.43
C TYR A 415 -28.04 9.83 15.10
N ASP A 416 -28.70 9.01 15.90
CA ASP A 416 -28.12 7.76 16.44
C ASP A 416 -28.06 6.64 15.39
N LEU A 417 -28.43 6.96 14.14
CA LEU A 417 -28.51 6.08 13.00
C LEU A 417 -29.43 4.85 13.22
N LYS A 418 -30.22 4.79 14.28
CA LYS A 418 -31.01 3.59 14.64
C LYS A 418 -32.32 3.49 13.87
N ASN A 419 -33.02 4.62 13.73
CA ASN A 419 -34.30 4.70 13.07
C ASN A 419 -34.10 5.17 11.64
N HIS A 420 -34.73 4.46 10.71
CA HIS A 420 -34.68 4.75 9.29
C HIS A 420 -36.08 4.53 8.72
N GLU A 421 -36.65 5.57 8.14
CA GLU A 421 -37.97 5.55 7.50
C GLU A 421 -37.88 6.12 6.08
N LYS A 422 -38.60 5.48 5.14
CA LYS A 422 -38.84 6.03 3.81
C LYS A 422 -40.18 6.73 3.79
N ILE A 423 -40.20 8.01 3.42
CA ILE A 423 -41.42 8.80 3.37
C ILE A 423 -41.70 9.35 1.98
N GLN A 424 -42.98 9.61 1.74
CA GLN A 424 -43.51 10.38 0.63
C GLN A 424 -44.51 11.39 1.19
N PHE A 425 -44.64 12.53 0.52
CA PHE A 425 -45.66 13.53 0.83
C PHE A 425 -46.89 13.32 -0.05
N GLU A 426 -48.07 13.45 0.54
CA GLU A 426 -49.33 13.42 -0.21
C GLU A 426 -49.44 14.65 -1.12
N SER A 427 -49.70 14.43 -2.40
CA SER A 427 -49.81 15.48 -3.42
C SER A 427 -50.81 15.08 -4.50
N THR A 428 -51.45 16.06 -5.12
CA THR A 428 -52.31 15.86 -6.28
C THR A 428 -51.54 15.65 -7.59
N GLU A 429 -50.24 15.96 -7.59
CA GLU A 429 -49.33 15.87 -8.74
C GLU A 429 -48.07 15.07 -8.36
N ALA A 430 -47.40 14.44 -9.34
CA ALA A 430 -46.15 13.74 -9.06
C ALA A 430 -45.05 14.70 -8.59
N LEU A 431 -44.45 14.41 -7.44
CA LEU A 431 -43.38 15.19 -6.83
C LEU A 431 -41.99 14.76 -7.32
N ASN A 432 -41.08 15.72 -7.46
CA ASN A 432 -39.69 15.49 -7.83
C ASN A 432 -38.77 15.45 -6.62
N TYR A 433 -38.74 14.28 -5.96
CA TYR A 433 -37.95 14.07 -4.73
C TYR A 433 -36.44 14.29 -4.91
N GLN A 434 -35.89 14.14 -6.12
CA GLN A 434 -34.47 14.42 -6.38
C GLN A 434 -34.09 15.89 -6.18
N TYR A 435 -35.07 16.79 -6.27
CA TYR A 435 -34.91 18.23 -6.06
C TYR A 435 -35.68 18.66 -4.81
N ALA A 436 -35.76 17.77 -3.82
CA ALA A 436 -36.29 18.08 -2.51
C ALA A 436 -35.20 18.69 -1.63
N TYR A 437 -35.52 19.83 -1.01
CA TYR A 437 -34.62 20.57 -0.13
C TYR A 437 -35.23 20.66 1.26
N LEU A 438 -34.39 20.55 2.28
CA LEU A 438 -34.79 20.70 3.68
C LEU A 438 -34.15 21.97 4.25
N GLY A 439 -34.99 22.86 4.81
CA GLY A 439 -34.52 23.88 5.74
C GLY A 439 -34.33 23.31 7.15
N THR A 440 -33.41 23.86 7.91
CA THR A 440 -33.18 23.50 9.33
C THR A 440 -34.41 23.72 10.23
N ASN A 441 -35.41 24.44 9.72
CA ASN A 441 -36.71 24.70 10.34
C ASN A 441 -37.75 23.56 10.19
N ASP A 442 -37.37 22.40 9.64
CA ASP A 442 -38.24 21.25 9.28
C ASP A 442 -39.20 21.50 8.12
N ILE A 443 -38.94 22.49 7.27
CA ILE A 443 -39.75 22.74 6.08
C ILE A 443 -39.09 22.10 4.87
N VAL A 444 -39.85 21.27 4.16
CA VAL A 444 -39.40 20.58 2.95
C VAL A 444 -39.98 21.25 1.72
N PHE A 445 -39.11 21.64 0.80
CA PHE A 445 -39.49 22.25 -0.47
C PHE A 445 -39.30 21.24 -1.59
N ILE A 446 -40.36 20.96 -2.36
CA ILE A 446 -40.33 19.96 -3.45
C ILE A 446 -41.01 20.50 -4.69
N TYR A 447 -40.33 20.40 -5.83
CA TYR A 447 -40.84 20.82 -7.12
C TYR A 447 -41.73 19.73 -7.76
N SER A 448 -42.78 20.13 -8.48
CA SER A 448 -43.62 19.20 -9.25
C SER A 448 -42.90 18.69 -10.51
N LYS A 449 -43.15 17.43 -10.89
CA LYS A 449 -42.69 16.88 -12.19
C LYS A 449 -43.56 17.34 -13.36
N GLU A 450 -44.79 17.77 -13.07
CA GLU A 450 -45.84 17.95 -14.08
C GLU A 450 -46.19 19.41 -14.32
N SER A 451 -45.98 20.26 -13.32
CA SER A 451 -46.38 21.66 -13.38
C SER A 451 -45.30 22.58 -12.78
N PRO A 452 -45.32 23.88 -13.11
CA PRO A 452 -44.36 24.83 -12.57
C PRO A 452 -44.75 25.24 -11.14
N LYS A 453 -44.85 24.27 -10.22
CA LYS A 453 -45.21 24.48 -8.83
C LYS A 453 -44.14 23.98 -7.89
N LEU A 454 -43.87 24.79 -6.87
CA LEU A 454 -43.08 24.42 -5.71
C LEU A 454 -44.01 24.24 -4.51
N TYR A 455 -43.91 23.10 -3.83
CA TYR A 455 -44.67 22.81 -2.63
C TYR A 455 -43.78 22.95 -1.39
N ALA A 456 -44.36 23.45 -0.30
CA ALA A 456 -43.76 23.46 1.03
C ALA A 456 -44.54 22.54 1.96
N TYR A 457 -43.87 21.55 2.54
CA TYR A 457 -44.42 20.59 3.49
C TYR A 457 -43.78 20.74 4.87
N ASP A 458 -44.55 20.45 5.91
CA ASP A 458 -44.01 20.27 7.26
C ASP A 458 -43.45 18.85 7.37
N LEU A 459 -42.18 18.69 7.72
CA LEU A 459 -41.55 17.37 7.79
C LEU A 459 -42.24 16.45 8.81
N ASN A 460 -42.63 16.99 9.96
CA ASN A 460 -43.13 16.21 11.09
C ASN A 460 -44.57 15.72 10.84
N SER A 461 -45.47 16.62 10.46
CA SER A 461 -46.88 16.30 10.19
C SER A 461 -47.11 15.77 8.78
N ARG A 462 -46.15 15.93 7.88
CA ARG A 462 -46.19 15.53 6.45
C ARG A 462 -47.29 16.24 5.66
N LYS A 463 -47.86 17.30 6.22
CA LYS A 463 -48.94 18.06 5.59
C LYS A 463 -48.39 19.14 4.69
N LEU A 464 -49.11 19.37 3.60
CA LEU A 464 -48.89 20.54 2.76
C LEU A 464 -49.16 21.80 3.58
N ILE A 465 -48.18 22.68 3.63
CA ILE A 465 -48.28 23.98 4.28
C ILE A 465 -48.71 25.03 3.25
N SER A 466 -48.05 25.04 2.09
CA SER A 466 -48.21 26.08 1.08
C SER A 466 -47.71 25.61 -0.29
N SER A 467 -48.09 26.33 -1.33
CA SER A 467 -47.60 26.10 -2.69
C SER A 467 -47.39 27.41 -3.42
N LEU A 468 -46.36 27.46 -4.25
CA LEU A 468 -46.04 28.57 -5.14
C LEU A 468 -46.23 28.11 -6.59
N SER A 469 -47.15 28.76 -7.30
CA SER A 469 -47.32 28.59 -8.75
C SER A 469 -46.45 29.58 -9.50
N LEU A 470 -45.76 29.10 -10.53
CA LEU A 470 -44.87 29.88 -11.38
C LEU A 470 -45.39 29.92 -12.81
N ASP A 471 -44.99 30.93 -13.57
CA ASP A 471 -45.45 31.09 -14.96
C ASP A 471 -44.91 30.03 -15.92
N ASN A 472 -43.74 29.47 -15.64
CA ASN A 472 -43.03 28.50 -16.49
C ASN A 472 -42.24 27.51 -15.63
N MET A 473 -41.78 26.41 -16.22
CA MET A 473 -40.86 25.50 -15.53
C MET A 473 -39.51 26.20 -15.30
N TRP A 474 -39.04 26.22 -14.04
CA TRP A 474 -37.73 26.75 -13.68
C TRP A 474 -36.72 25.61 -13.54
N GLY A 475 -35.50 25.83 -14.01
CA GLY A 475 -34.50 24.77 -14.14
C GLY A 475 -33.89 24.33 -12.81
N ASN A 476 -33.83 25.23 -11.82
CA ASN A 476 -33.15 24.98 -10.55
C ASN A 476 -33.86 25.63 -9.36
N VAL A 477 -33.76 24.95 -8.21
CA VAL A 477 -34.25 25.42 -6.91
C VAL A 477 -33.08 25.38 -5.94
N VAL A 478 -32.90 26.41 -5.13
CA VAL A 478 -32.01 26.39 -3.97
C VAL A 478 -32.70 27.03 -2.77
N VAL A 479 -32.42 26.53 -1.58
CA VAL A 479 -33.06 26.94 -0.34
C VAL A 479 -31.98 27.40 0.64
N SER A 480 -32.23 28.48 1.36
CA SER A 480 -31.34 28.94 2.42
C SER A 480 -31.33 27.94 3.58
N ARG A 481 -30.21 27.82 4.29
CA ARG A 481 -30.05 26.85 5.39
C ARG A 481 -31.17 26.94 6.44
N ASP A 482 -31.64 28.14 6.77
CA ASP A 482 -32.74 28.38 7.71
C ASP A 482 -34.14 28.06 7.14
N GLY A 483 -34.25 27.71 5.86
CA GLY A 483 -35.50 27.44 5.17
C GLY A 483 -36.39 28.67 4.95
N LYS A 484 -35.88 29.89 5.16
CA LYS A 484 -36.64 31.15 5.07
C LYS A 484 -36.66 31.73 3.66
N TYR A 485 -35.68 31.43 2.83
CA TYR A 485 -35.58 31.94 1.48
C TYR A 485 -35.46 30.80 0.48
N VAL A 486 -36.18 30.92 -0.63
CA VAL A 486 -36.14 29.98 -1.74
C VAL A 486 -35.83 30.75 -3.00
N CYS A 487 -34.79 30.34 -3.71
CA CYS A 487 -34.43 30.89 -5.01
C CYS A 487 -34.77 29.89 -6.11
N LEU A 488 -35.49 30.38 -7.11
CA LEU A 488 -35.84 29.68 -8.33
C LEU A 488 -35.15 30.39 -9.48
N TYR A 489 -34.33 29.68 -10.26
CA TYR A 489 -33.57 30.33 -11.33
C TYR A 489 -33.47 29.51 -12.61
N ASN A 490 -33.24 30.23 -13.69
CA ASN A 490 -32.97 29.71 -15.02
C ASN A 490 -31.84 30.54 -15.66
N ASP A 491 -31.61 30.36 -16.96
CA ASP A 491 -30.52 31.04 -17.65
C ASP A 491 -30.71 32.57 -17.79
N ILE A 492 -31.94 33.06 -17.59
CA ILE A 492 -32.33 34.45 -17.82
C ILE A 492 -32.40 35.23 -16.51
N ARG A 493 -32.91 34.63 -15.43
CA ARG A 493 -33.09 35.33 -14.16
C ARG A 493 -33.20 34.38 -12.98
N ALA A 494 -33.14 34.94 -11.78
CA ALA A 494 -33.41 34.30 -10.50
C ALA A 494 -34.49 35.06 -9.73
N LEU A 495 -35.45 34.33 -9.17
CA LEU A 495 -36.49 34.87 -8.30
C LEU A 495 -36.28 34.32 -6.90
N VAL A 496 -36.15 35.21 -5.92
CA VAL A 496 -35.99 34.85 -4.52
C VAL A 496 -37.27 35.19 -3.78
N TYR A 497 -37.90 34.15 -3.24
CA TYR A 497 -39.08 34.24 -2.40
C TYR A 497 -38.69 34.10 -0.94
N LYS A 498 -39.29 34.93 -0.09
CA LYS A 498 -39.30 34.73 1.35
C LYS A 498 -40.49 33.83 1.71
N PHE A 499 -40.21 32.75 2.43
CA PHE A 499 -41.20 31.87 3.03
C PHE A 499 -41.37 32.23 4.50
N SER A 500 -42.44 32.95 4.83
CA SER A 500 -42.79 33.33 6.20
C SER A 500 -44.28 33.28 6.39
N ASP A 501 -44.73 32.92 7.60
CA ASP A 501 -46.15 32.77 7.92
C ASP A 501 -46.88 31.83 6.95
N ASN A 502 -46.19 30.76 6.51
CA ASN A 502 -46.69 29.76 5.58
C ASN A 502 -47.05 30.31 4.18
N VAL A 503 -46.51 31.47 3.81
CA VAL A 503 -46.76 32.11 2.51
C VAL A 503 -45.44 32.47 1.82
N PHE A 504 -45.43 32.29 0.50
CA PHE A 504 -44.36 32.77 -0.36
C PHE A 504 -44.61 34.22 -0.77
N SER A 505 -43.61 35.08 -0.53
CA SER A 505 -43.61 36.47 -1.02
C SER A 505 -42.36 36.71 -1.85
N LEU A 506 -42.50 37.20 -3.08
CA LEU A 506 -41.37 37.56 -3.92
C LEU A 506 -40.63 38.72 -3.25
N LEU A 507 -39.35 38.52 -2.95
CA LEU A 507 -38.51 39.49 -2.24
C LEU A 507 -37.49 40.14 -3.17
N TYR A 508 -36.89 39.35 -4.06
CA TYR A 508 -35.78 39.81 -4.89
C TYR A 508 -35.78 39.14 -6.27
N THR A 509 -35.29 39.87 -7.27
CA THR A 509 -35.09 39.38 -8.64
C THR A 509 -33.68 39.73 -9.11
N GLU A 510 -32.94 38.73 -9.59
CA GLU A 510 -31.68 38.93 -10.31
C GLU A 510 -31.89 38.65 -11.79
N GLU A 511 -31.60 39.62 -12.65
CA GLU A 511 -31.63 39.42 -14.10
C GLU A 511 -30.21 39.12 -14.61
N PHE A 512 -30.08 38.10 -15.45
CA PHE A 512 -28.82 37.72 -16.08
C PHE A 512 -28.70 38.34 -17.47
N PRO A 513 -27.50 38.81 -17.84
CA PRO A 513 -27.25 39.25 -19.21
C PRO A 513 -27.42 38.09 -20.20
N SER A 514 -28.14 38.35 -21.30
CA SER A 514 -28.29 37.41 -22.42
C SER A 514 -27.20 37.65 -23.45
N TYR A 515 -26.36 36.65 -23.73
CA TYR A 515 -25.24 36.76 -24.67
C TYR A 515 -25.51 36.13 -26.05
N GLY A 516 -26.77 35.82 -26.36
CA GLY A 516 -27.18 35.27 -27.65
C GLY A 516 -27.12 33.74 -27.74
N LEU A 517 -27.64 33.18 -28.83
CA LEU A 517 -27.72 31.73 -29.05
C LEU A 517 -26.32 31.15 -29.35
N GLY A 518 -25.83 30.24 -28.51
CA GLY A 518 -24.60 29.46 -28.74
C GLY A 518 -23.48 29.65 -27.72
N SER A 519 -23.66 30.49 -26.69
CA SER A 519 -22.74 30.60 -25.57
C SER A 519 -23.01 29.53 -24.50
N TYR A 520 -21.96 28.87 -24.01
CA TYR A 520 -22.02 27.90 -22.89
C TYR A 520 -22.09 28.65 -21.55
N ASP A 521 -23.15 29.42 -21.37
CA ASP A 521 -23.28 30.35 -20.25
C ASP A 521 -23.85 29.67 -19.01
N SER A 522 -23.03 28.95 -18.25
CA SER A 522 -23.47 28.34 -17.00
C SER A 522 -23.79 29.38 -15.91
N LYS A 523 -24.88 29.15 -15.18
CA LYS A 523 -25.30 29.91 -14.00
C LYS A 523 -25.38 28.97 -12.80
N SER A 524 -24.78 29.38 -11.68
CA SER A 524 -24.89 28.68 -10.41
C SER A 524 -25.23 29.70 -9.33
N ILE A 525 -26.23 29.38 -8.52
CA ILE A 525 -26.69 30.21 -7.42
C ILE A 525 -26.78 29.35 -6.18
N CYS A 526 -26.22 29.83 -5.08
CA CYS A 526 -26.30 29.19 -3.78
C CYS A 526 -26.60 30.26 -2.72
N PHE A 527 -27.15 29.85 -1.58
CA PHE A 527 -27.14 30.70 -0.38
C PHE A 527 -25.84 30.48 0.38
N ASN A 528 -25.38 31.51 1.10
CA ASN A 528 -24.34 31.33 2.09
C ASN A 528 -24.86 30.44 3.23
N GLU A 529 -24.11 29.41 3.59
CA GLU A 529 -24.51 28.43 4.61
C GLU A 529 -24.73 29.06 5.99
N LYS A 530 -23.99 30.12 6.36
CA LYS A 530 -24.16 30.82 7.64
C LYS A 530 -25.11 32.02 7.54
N ILE A 531 -25.03 32.77 6.44
CA ILE A 531 -25.76 34.03 6.26
C ILE A 531 -26.93 33.79 5.31
N SER A 532 -28.07 33.38 5.85
CA SER A 532 -29.19 32.86 5.05
C SER A 532 -29.80 33.86 4.07
N ASN A 533 -29.67 35.17 4.31
CA ASN A 533 -30.12 36.22 3.38
C ASN A 533 -29.05 36.64 2.34
N GLN A 534 -27.89 36.00 2.33
CA GLN A 534 -26.85 36.26 1.35
C GLN A 534 -26.91 35.22 0.22
N LEU A 535 -27.19 35.70 -0.98
CA LEU A 535 -27.11 34.93 -2.21
C LEU A 535 -25.68 35.03 -2.78
N ILE A 536 -25.14 33.91 -3.25
CA ILE A 536 -23.87 33.84 -3.98
C ILE A 536 -24.21 33.48 -5.41
N VAL A 537 -23.86 34.37 -6.33
CA VAL A 537 -24.15 34.21 -7.77
C VAL A 537 -22.83 33.99 -8.49
N THR A 538 -22.73 32.89 -9.22
CA THR A 538 -21.66 32.61 -10.18
C THR A 538 -22.24 32.53 -11.57
N TYR A 539 -21.69 33.28 -12.51
CA TYR A 539 -22.06 33.16 -13.92
C TYR A 539 -20.83 33.14 -14.82
N SER A 540 -20.93 32.35 -15.88
CA SER A 540 -19.96 32.29 -16.96
C SER A 540 -20.47 33.14 -18.13
N PRO A 541 -19.84 34.29 -18.47
CA PRO A 541 -20.07 35.02 -19.71
C PRO A 541 -19.24 34.47 -20.88
N GLY A 542 -18.60 33.30 -20.74
CA GLY A 542 -17.74 32.67 -21.74
C GLY A 542 -16.77 31.63 -21.16
N THR A 543 -16.07 30.88 -22.00
CA THR A 543 -15.15 29.83 -21.54
C THR A 543 -14.04 30.42 -20.65
N TYR A 544 -13.94 29.95 -19.40
CA TYR A 544 -12.95 30.39 -18.39
C TYR A 544 -13.06 31.85 -17.93
N SER A 545 -14.24 32.47 -18.04
CA SER A 545 -14.49 33.85 -17.57
C SER A 545 -15.49 33.94 -16.42
N ASN A 546 -15.61 32.87 -15.60
CA ASN A 546 -16.53 32.84 -14.46
C ASN A 546 -16.37 34.06 -13.54
N GLU A 547 -17.48 34.74 -13.29
CA GLU A 547 -17.59 35.85 -12.36
C GLU A 547 -18.52 35.47 -11.21
N MET A 548 -18.07 35.75 -10.00
CA MET A 548 -18.78 35.49 -8.75
C MET A 548 -18.98 36.81 -7.99
N TYR A 549 -20.15 36.97 -7.39
CA TYR A 549 -20.47 38.06 -6.47
C TYR A 549 -21.49 37.61 -5.43
N THR A 550 -21.63 38.39 -4.36
CA THR A 550 -22.66 38.19 -3.33
C THR A 550 -23.75 39.25 -3.46
N VAL A 551 -24.95 38.89 -3.05
CA VAL A 551 -26.12 39.78 -2.95
C VAL A 551 -26.73 39.63 -1.57
N ASP A 552 -26.85 40.72 -0.83
CA ASP A 552 -27.77 40.80 0.31
C ASP A 552 -29.17 41.04 -0.24
N ILE A 553 -30.04 40.03 -0.14
CA ILE A 553 -31.37 40.05 -0.76
C ILE A 553 -32.36 40.96 -0.01
N GLU A 554 -32.10 41.29 1.26
CA GLU A 554 -32.98 42.16 2.05
C GLU A 554 -32.67 43.63 1.78
N ASN A 555 -31.39 43.96 1.63
CA ASN A 555 -30.93 45.33 1.39
C ASN A 555 -30.68 45.64 -0.09
N ASN A 556 -30.78 44.65 -0.97
CA ASN A 556 -30.45 44.75 -2.39
C ASN A 556 -29.05 45.33 -2.64
N SER A 557 -28.09 44.91 -1.82
CA SER A 557 -26.68 45.34 -1.94
C SER A 557 -25.85 44.23 -2.58
N LYS A 558 -24.99 44.60 -3.53
CA LYS A 558 -24.13 43.66 -4.25
C LYS A 558 -22.66 43.92 -3.93
N SER A 559 -21.87 42.86 -3.79
CA SER A 559 -20.41 42.99 -3.77
C SER A 559 -19.88 43.31 -5.16
N GLU A 560 -18.60 43.70 -5.23
CA GLU A 560 -17.87 43.67 -6.49
C GLU A 560 -17.83 42.26 -7.07
N LYS A 561 -17.80 42.17 -8.41
CA LYS A 561 -17.60 40.92 -9.12
C LYS A 561 -16.13 40.50 -9.04
N LYS A 562 -15.90 39.21 -8.76
CA LYS A 562 -14.57 38.60 -8.72
C LYS A 562 -14.50 37.47 -9.75
N ARG A 563 -13.36 37.33 -10.43
CA ARG A 563 -13.16 36.28 -11.44
C ARG A 563 -12.86 34.92 -10.80
N TYR A 564 -13.88 34.29 -10.24
CA TYR A 564 -13.80 33.00 -9.57
C TYR A 564 -15.11 32.22 -9.78
N SER A 565 -15.08 30.93 -9.47
CA SER A 565 -16.28 30.09 -9.38
C SER A 565 -16.54 29.70 -7.93
N TYR A 566 -17.76 29.86 -7.45
CA TYR A 566 -18.15 29.35 -6.14
C TYR A 566 -17.96 27.82 -6.05
N ARG A 567 -17.51 27.35 -4.88
CA ARG A 567 -17.44 25.91 -4.56
C ARG A 567 -18.33 25.55 -3.38
N CYS A 568 -18.12 26.21 -2.25
CA CYS A 568 -18.88 25.98 -1.02
C CYS A 568 -18.70 27.18 -0.08
N SER A 569 -19.44 27.22 1.02
CA SER A 569 -19.26 28.18 2.10
C SER A 569 -19.31 27.45 3.44
N ASP A 570 -18.50 27.91 4.38
CA ASP A 570 -18.43 27.31 5.71
C ASP A 570 -19.68 27.62 6.55
N PRO A 571 -20.42 26.60 7.02
CA PRO A 571 -21.57 26.81 7.90
C PRO A 571 -21.25 27.53 9.22
N TYR A 572 -20.00 27.47 9.71
CA TYR A 572 -19.62 28.08 10.99
C TYR A 572 -19.17 29.53 10.84
N THR A 573 -18.47 29.87 9.76
CA THR A 573 -17.89 31.21 9.57
C THR A 573 -18.60 32.02 8.49
N GLY A 574 -19.26 31.36 7.55
CA GLY A 574 -19.80 31.96 6.32
C GLY A 574 -18.72 32.29 5.29
N ASN A 575 -17.45 31.93 5.55
CA ASN A 575 -16.38 32.15 4.60
C ASN A 575 -16.66 31.40 3.30
N ILE A 576 -16.32 32.01 2.18
CA ILE A 576 -16.67 31.53 0.84
C ILE A 576 -15.44 30.91 0.19
N VAL A 577 -15.55 29.65 -0.23
CA VAL A 577 -14.53 28.98 -1.03
C VAL A 577 -14.84 29.20 -2.50
N ALA A 578 -13.83 29.65 -3.24
CA ALA A 578 -13.95 29.88 -4.66
C ALA A 578 -12.69 29.43 -5.40
N THR A 579 -12.83 29.06 -6.68
CA THR A 579 -11.72 28.59 -7.51
C THR A 579 -11.52 29.42 -8.76
N TYR A 580 -10.26 29.66 -9.13
CA TYR A 580 -9.85 30.27 -10.40
C TYR A 580 -8.64 29.55 -10.97
N GLY A 581 -8.80 28.91 -12.14
CA GLY A 581 -7.80 27.98 -12.66
C GLY A 581 -7.53 26.87 -11.64
N ALA A 582 -6.25 26.64 -11.33
CA ALA A 582 -5.82 25.68 -10.32
C ALA A 582 -5.74 26.27 -8.89
N THR A 583 -6.25 27.49 -8.66
CA THR A 583 -6.16 28.15 -7.34
C THR A 583 -7.48 28.02 -6.58
N CYS A 584 -7.42 27.54 -5.34
CA CYS A 584 -8.51 27.54 -4.39
C CYS A 584 -8.29 28.66 -3.37
N THR A 585 -9.31 29.51 -3.19
CA THR A 585 -9.24 30.71 -2.36
C THR A 585 -10.40 30.73 -1.37
N VAL A 586 -10.11 31.03 -0.11
CA VAL A 586 -11.11 31.32 0.92
C VAL A 586 -11.22 32.82 1.10
N PHE A 587 -12.39 33.36 0.84
CA PHE A 587 -12.76 34.74 1.09
C PHE A 587 -13.57 34.87 2.37
N ASP A 588 -13.58 36.07 2.94
CA ASP A 588 -14.61 36.43 3.90
C ASP A 588 -15.99 36.50 3.25
N THR A 589 -17.04 36.62 4.07
CA THR A 589 -18.44 36.63 3.62
C THR A 589 -18.76 37.75 2.63
N THR A 590 -17.97 38.84 2.59
CA THR A 590 -18.22 39.98 1.71
C THR A 590 -17.44 39.93 0.39
N LEU A 591 -16.63 38.89 0.18
CA LEU A 591 -15.69 38.77 -0.96
C LEU A 591 -14.65 39.91 -1.04
N THR A 592 -14.36 40.57 0.08
CA THR A 592 -13.43 41.72 0.11
C THR A 592 -12.04 41.32 0.61
N LYS A 593 -11.95 40.43 1.61
CA LYS A 593 -10.68 39.96 2.19
C LYS A 593 -10.42 38.51 1.80
N GLU A 594 -9.30 38.29 1.12
CA GLU A 594 -8.73 36.96 0.96
C GLU A 594 -8.16 36.48 2.31
N ARG A 595 -8.71 35.38 2.83
CA ARG A 595 -8.28 34.76 4.10
C ARG A 595 -7.21 33.71 3.88
N LEU A 596 -7.30 32.96 2.79
CA LEU A 596 -6.41 31.88 2.38
C LEU A 596 -6.41 31.76 0.85
N SER A 597 -5.27 31.46 0.24
CA SER A 597 -5.17 31.13 -1.18
C SER A 597 -4.12 30.04 -1.38
N LEU A 598 -4.53 28.95 -2.01
CA LEU A 598 -3.73 27.75 -2.25
C LEU A 598 -3.71 27.45 -3.75
N LYS A 599 -2.51 27.32 -4.32
CA LYS A 599 -2.31 26.93 -5.72
C LYS A 599 -2.33 25.42 -5.86
N ASN A 600 -2.71 24.95 -7.05
CA ASN A 600 -2.85 23.53 -7.39
C ASN A 600 -3.65 22.76 -6.34
N SER A 601 -4.71 23.41 -5.84
CA SER A 601 -5.54 22.88 -4.76
C SER A 601 -7.01 22.98 -5.09
N GLU A 602 -7.77 21.99 -4.63
CA GLU A 602 -9.23 21.94 -4.78
C GLU A 602 -9.85 21.37 -3.51
N THR A 603 -11.07 21.79 -3.17
CA THR A 603 -11.82 21.21 -2.06
C THR A 603 -13.27 21.06 -2.47
N ASP A 604 -13.92 20.00 -1.97
CA ASP A 604 -15.35 19.78 -2.21
C ASP A 604 -16.18 20.51 -1.14
N TYR A 605 -15.68 20.51 0.11
CA TYR A 605 -16.35 21.15 1.24
C TYR A 605 -15.38 21.95 2.11
N LEU A 606 -15.93 22.95 2.81
CA LEU A 606 -15.29 23.63 3.92
C LEU A 606 -16.27 23.60 5.09
N ILE A 607 -15.91 22.90 6.16
CA ILE A 607 -16.78 22.72 7.32
C ILE A 607 -15.95 22.95 8.57
N ASN A 608 -16.25 24.02 9.34
CA ASN A 608 -15.51 24.33 10.57
C ASN A 608 -14.00 24.43 10.35
N ASN A 609 -13.58 25.15 9.31
CA ASN A 609 -12.17 25.22 8.87
C ASN A 609 -11.56 23.89 8.43
N LEU A 610 -12.34 22.84 8.19
CA LEU A 610 -11.86 21.60 7.60
C LEU A 610 -12.15 21.61 6.10
N PHE A 611 -11.10 21.61 5.29
CA PHE A 611 -11.23 21.23 3.90
C PHE A 611 -11.44 19.73 3.79
N LEU A 612 -12.45 19.31 3.03
CA LEU A 612 -12.74 17.91 2.74
C LEU A 612 -12.75 17.70 1.23
N LYS A 613 -12.10 16.62 0.78
CA LYS A 613 -12.13 16.20 -0.62
C LYS A 613 -12.14 14.69 -0.76
N SER A 614 -12.97 14.23 -1.68
CA SER A 614 -12.90 12.86 -2.19
C SER A 614 -11.62 12.65 -3.01
N GLY A 615 -10.83 11.64 -2.65
CA GLY A 615 -9.72 11.11 -3.44
C GLY A 615 -10.18 10.14 -4.53
N TRP A 616 -9.54 10.20 -5.70
CA TRP A 616 -9.75 9.26 -6.81
C TRP A 616 -8.63 8.20 -6.81
N GLY A 617 -8.79 7.05 -7.50
CA GLY A 617 -7.77 5.99 -7.73
C GLY A 617 -7.88 4.71 -6.88
N ASN A 618 -6.75 4.01 -6.64
CA ASN A 618 -6.73 2.66 -6.06
C ASN A 618 -7.25 2.60 -4.61
N GLN A 619 -6.92 3.63 -3.82
CA GLN A 619 -7.54 3.89 -2.53
C GLN A 619 -8.42 5.14 -2.61
N LYS A 620 -9.74 4.95 -2.51
CA LYS A 620 -10.71 6.05 -2.54
C LYS A 620 -11.00 6.55 -1.14
N ASN A 621 -10.21 7.52 -0.71
CA ASN A 621 -10.23 8.04 0.65
C ASN A 621 -10.97 9.38 0.72
N LEU A 622 -11.55 9.71 1.88
CA LEU A 622 -11.99 11.09 2.18
C LEU A 622 -10.85 11.80 2.90
N TYR A 623 -10.14 12.67 2.19
CA TYR A 623 -9.02 13.43 2.75
C TYR A 623 -9.52 14.70 3.44
N TYR A 624 -8.78 15.14 4.46
CA TYR A 624 -9.07 16.40 5.15
C TYR A 624 -7.83 17.23 5.46
N LEU A 625 -8.04 18.53 5.68
CA LEU A 625 -7.05 19.47 6.21
C LEU A 625 -7.74 20.50 7.11
N ASP A 626 -7.24 20.65 8.34
CA ASP A 626 -7.59 21.75 9.21
C ASP A 626 -6.81 23.01 8.82
N ILE A 627 -7.54 24.03 8.35
CA ILE A 627 -6.99 25.31 7.93
C ILE A 627 -7.05 26.41 8.99
N THR A 628 -7.46 26.09 10.23
CA THR A 628 -7.62 27.07 11.31
C THR A 628 -6.35 27.89 11.56
N ASN A 629 -5.20 27.22 11.56
CA ASN A 629 -3.91 27.86 11.80
C ASN A 629 -3.36 28.64 10.60
N TYR A 630 -4.04 28.59 9.45
CA TYR A 630 -3.54 29.10 8.18
C TYR A 630 -4.23 30.39 7.73
N PHE A 631 -5.32 30.80 8.37
CA PHE A 631 -5.91 32.09 8.05
C PHE A 631 -4.93 33.22 8.32
N LYS A 632 -4.76 34.10 7.32
CA LYS A 632 -4.03 35.36 7.47
C LYS A 632 -4.63 36.13 8.66
N LYS A 633 -3.86 36.25 9.75
CA LYS A 633 -4.24 37.05 10.92
C LYS A 633 -4.57 38.48 10.50
#